data_AF-A0A9X8VH78-F1
#
_entry.id   AF-A0A9X8VH78-F1
#
_cell.length_a   1.000
_cell.length_b   1.000
_cell.length_c   1.000
_cell.angle_alpha   90.00
_cell.angle_beta   90.00
_cell.angle_gamma   90.00
#
_symmetry.space_group_name_H-M   'P 1'
#
loop_
_entity.id
_entity.type
_entity.pdbx_description
1 polymer ?
#
loop_
_entity_poly.entity_id
_entity_poly.type
_entity_poly.pdbx_seq_one_letter_code
_entity_poly.pdbx_strand_id
1 'polypeptide(L)' 'MTGLSGKHIVLGISGGIAAYKCPELVRRLRDRGAEVRVVMTHAAKAFITP' A
#
# COMPACT_ATOMS: atom_id res chain seq x y z
N MET A 1 5.52 19.62 -7.50
CA MET A 1 4.90 19.09 -6.26
C MET A 1 3.51 18.56 -6.57
N THR A 2 3.38 17.30 -7.00
CA THR A 2 2.07 16.64 -7.04
C THR A 2 1.77 16.15 -5.62
N GLY A 3 1.19 17.03 -4.81
CA GLY A 3 0.88 16.75 -3.41
C GLY A 3 -0.30 15.79 -3.30
N LEU A 4 -0.06 14.60 -2.74
CA LEU A 4 -1.12 13.67 -2.34
C LEU A 4 -1.64 14.02 -0.93
N SER A 5 -1.26 15.19 -0.40
CA SER A 5 -1.66 15.70 0.90
C SER A 5 -3.19 15.72 1.05
N GLY A 6 -3.69 15.07 2.09
CA GLY A 6 -5.13 15.00 2.39
C GLY A 6 -5.92 14.08 1.45
N LYS A 7 -5.27 13.27 0.61
CA LYS A 7 -5.93 12.23 -0.17
C LYS A 7 -6.07 10.95 0.65
N HIS A 8 -7.26 10.38 0.68
CA HIS A 8 -7.52 9.06 1.23
C HIS A 8 -7.41 8.02 0.11
N ILE A 9 -6.48 7.07 0.27
CA ILE A 9 -6.19 6.03 -0.72
C ILE A 9 -6.43 4.66 -0.09
N VAL A 10 -7.26 3.84 -0.75
CA VAL A 10 -7.38 2.42 -0.41
C VAL A 10 -6.44 1.62 -1.31
N LEU A 11 -5.50 0.89 -0.72
CA LEU A 11 -4.56 0.02 -1.42
C LEU A 11 -4.96 -1.45 -1.21
N GLY A 12 -5.48 -2.08 -2.26
CA GLY A 12 -5.76 -3.51 -2.30
C GLY A 12 -4.53 -4.31 -2.76
N ILE A 13 -4.13 -5.33 -1.98
CA ILE A 13 -2.98 -6.19 -2.30
C ILE A 13 -3.49 -7.64 -2.49
N SER A 14 -3.16 -8.23 -3.63
CA SER A 14 -3.45 -9.63 -3.97
C SER A 14 -2.20 -10.52 -3.92
N GLY A 15 -2.38 -11.83 -4.08
CA GLY A 15 -1.29 -12.83 -4.02
C GLY A 15 -0.51 -12.90 -5.32
N GLY A 16 0.51 -12.06 -5.46
CA GLY A 16 1.44 -12.09 -6.58
C GLY A 16 2.83 -11.63 -6.17
N ILE A 17 3.82 -11.89 -7.02
CA ILE A 17 5.22 -11.60 -6.69
C ILE A 17 5.46 -10.13 -6.33
N ALA A 18 4.66 -9.20 -6.86
CA ALA A 18 4.76 -7.77 -6.56
C ALA A 18 4.37 -7.38 -5.11
N ALA A 19 3.68 -8.26 -4.38
CA ALA A 19 3.19 -7.97 -3.02
C ALA A 19 4.31 -7.60 -2.04
N TYR A 20 5.52 -8.16 -2.20
CA TYR A 20 6.69 -7.84 -1.36
C TYR A 20 7.11 -6.36 -1.38
N LYS A 21 6.80 -5.63 -2.46
CA LYS A 21 7.12 -4.20 -2.60
C LYS A 21 5.99 -3.28 -2.16
N CYS A 22 4.81 -3.81 -1.87
CA CYS A 22 3.68 -3.00 -1.43
C CYS A 22 3.97 -2.18 -0.15
N PRO A 23 4.74 -2.67 0.85
CA PRO A 23 5.11 -1.84 2.01
C PRO A 23 5.91 -0.59 1.61
N GLU A 24 6.81 -0.70 0.63
CA GLU A 24 7.56 0.44 0.11
C GLU A 24 6.64 1.45 -0.60
N LEU A 25 5.67 0.96 -1.37
CA LEU A 25 4.66 1.79 -2.01
C LEU A 25 3.83 2.56 -0.96
N VAL A 26 3.37 1.89 0.09
CA VAL A 26 2.62 2.53 1.19
C VAL A 26 3.45 3.64 1.83
N ARG A 27 4.74 3.39 2.10
CA ARG A 27 5.65 4.40 2.65
C ARG A 27 5.73 5.62 1.75
N ARG A 28 5.99 5.42 0.45
CA ARG A 28 6.11 6.53 -0.52
C ARG A 28 4.82 7.34 -0.68
N LEU A 29 3.65 6.69 -0.57
CA LEU A 29 2.35 7.39 -0.61
C LEU A 29 2.16 8.25 0.65
N ARG A 30 2.51 7.73 1.83
CA ARG A 30 2.46 8.47 3.10
C ARG A 30 3.45 9.63 3.12
N ASP A 31 4.68 9.42 2.63
CA ASP A 31 5.71 10.48 2.50
C ASP A 31 5.23 11.64 1.61
N ARG A 32 4.26 11.39 0.71
CA ARG A 32 3.63 12.40 -0.15
C ARG A 32 2.36 13.02 0.46
N GLY A 33 2.04 12.71 1.72
CA GLY A 33 0.92 13.24 2.48
C GLY A 33 -0.42 12.50 2.31
N ALA A 34 -0.43 11.32 1.69
CA ALA A 34 -1.64 10.53 1.55
C ALA A 34 -1.95 9.76 2.85
N GLU A 35 -3.24 9.68 3.21
CA GLU A 35 -3.73 8.70 4.17
C GLU A 35 -4.01 7.39 3.44
N VAL A 36 -3.28 6.33 3.80
CA VAL A 36 -3.36 5.04 3.10
C VAL A 36 -3.96 3.97 4.01
N ARG A 37 -5.05 3.36 3.55
CA ARG A 37 -5.67 2.18 4.15
C ARG A 37 -5.40 0.96 3.29
N VAL A 38 -4.81 -0.08 3.88
CA VAL A 38 -4.43 -1.30 3.16
C VAL A 38 -5.46 -2.39 3.39
N VAL A 39 -5.83 -3.11 2.33
CA VAL A 39 -6.66 -4.31 2.38
C VAL A 39 -5.92 -5.43 1.65
N MET A 40 -5.83 -6.61 2.26
CA MET A 40 -5.02 -7.71 1.76
C MET A 40 -5.86 -8.97 1.60
N THR A 41 -5.68 -9.69 0.49
CA THR A 41 -6.21 -11.05 0.35
C THR A 41 -5.44 -12.03 1.23
N HIS A 42 -6.02 -13.22 1.47
CA HIS A 42 -5.32 -14.28 2.21
C HIS A 42 -3.99 -14.67 1.51
N ALA A 43 -3.99 -14.76 0.18
CA ALA A 43 -2.79 -15.08 -0.58
C ALA A 43 -1.70 -14.00 -0.47
N ALA A 44 -2.06 -12.71 -0.35
CA ALA A 44 -1.08 -11.64 -0.13
C ALA A 44 -0.34 -11.78 1.22
N LYS A 45 -1.02 -12.32 2.24
CA LYS A 45 -0.43 -12.55 3.58
C LYS A 45 0.68 -13.60 3.59
N ALA A 46 0.76 -14.45 2.56
CA ALA A 46 1.86 -15.40 2.41
C ALA A 46 3.18 -14.72 1.98
N PHE A 47 3.10 -13.51 1.42
CA PHE A 47 4.27 -12.75 0.94
C PHE A 47 4.70 -11.66 1.91
N ILE A 48 3.73 -11.01 2.59
CA ILE A 48 3.96 -9.87 3.47
C ILE A 48 3.04 -9.92 4.69
N THR A 49 3.53 -9.49 5.85
CA THR A 49 2.73 -9.40 7.08
C THR A 49 1.92 -8.10 7.11
N PRO A 50 0.66 -8.12 7.60
CA PRO A 50 -0.20 -6.92 7.73
C PRO A 50 0.37 -5.84 8.65
#